data_AF-A0ABD5F438-F1
#
_entry.id   AF-A0ABD5F438-F1
#
_cell.length_a   1.000
_cell.length_b   1.000
_cell.length_c   1.000
_cell.angle_alpha   90.00
_cell.angle_beta   90.00
_cell.angle_gamma   90.00
#
_symmetry.space_group_name_H-M   'P 1'
#
loop_
_entity.id
_entity.type
_entity.pdbx_description
1 polymer ?
#
loop_
_entity_poly.entity_id
_entity_poly.type
_entity_poly.pdbx_seq_one_letter_code
_entity_poly.pdbx_strand_id
1 'polypeptide(L)'
;MLDQPNLFDPVEYAKECIRDEVKKLMPKEILFATIDINKLVQITSHSVTYLEKNFINTPDVQALECSPTTKRLWKYPEIRECWLEFCLQNNIKSKEVTA
;
A
#
# COMPACT_ATOMS: atom_id res chain seq x y z
N MET A 1 -0.75 -47.10 -16.22
CA MET A 1 -0.03 -46.91 -14.95
C MET A 1 -0.11 -45.43 -14.65
N LEU A 2 -0.66 -45.03 -13.50
CA LEU A 2 -0.87 -43.63 -13.14
C LEU A 2 0.44 -43.08 -12.53
N ASP A 3 1.08 -42.17 -13.25
CA ASP A 3 2.22 -41.40 -12.76
C ASP A 3 1.75 -40.37 -11.72
N GLN A 4 2.12 -40.57 -10.46
CA GLN A 4 2.05 -39.52 -9.44
C GLN A 4 3.46 -39.30 -8.86
N PRO A 5 4.17 -38.25 -9.29
CA PRO A 5 5.25 -37.71 -8.49
C PRO A 5 4.61 -36.77 -7.46
N ASN A 6 4.21 -37.32 -6.32
CA ASN A 6 3.94 -36.51 -5.13
C ASN A 6 5.29 -36.14 -4.52
N LEU A 7 6.07 -35.32 -5.23
CA LEU A 7 7.35 -34.83 -4.77
C LEU A 7 7.06 -33.71 -3.78
N PHE A 8 6.96 -34.08 -2.51
CA PHE A 8 6.88 -33.12 -1.42
C PHE A 8 8.08 -32.19 -1.52
N ASP A 9 7.86 -30.93 -1.87
CA ASP A 9 8.86 -29.88 -1.84
C ASP A 9 8.82 -29.23 -0.44
N PRO A 10 9.82 -29.48 0.42
CA PRO A 10 9.85 -28.94 1.77
C PRO A 10 9.86 -27.41 1.78
N VAL A 11 10.40 -26.77 0.74
CA VAL A 11 10.47 -25.31 0.63
C VAL A 11 9.10 -24.75 0.30
N GLU A 12 8.37 -25.36 -0.62
CA GLU A 12 7.02 -24.92 -0.98
C GLU A 12 6.03 -25.16 0.18
N TYR A 13 6.16 -26.31 0.85
CA TYR A 13 5.39 -26.60 2.05
C TYR A 13 5.68 -25.59 3.17
N ALA A 14 6.95 -25.24 3.41
CA ALA A 14 7.30 -24.23 4.40
C ALA A 14 6.73 -22.83 4.06
N LYS A 15 6.75 -22.42 2.78
CA LYS A 15 6.11 -21.18 2.33
C LYS A 15 4.62 -21.19 2.58
N GLU A 16 3.94 -22.30 2.32
CA GLU A 16 2.50 -22.45 2.57
C GLU A 16 2.19 -22.39 4.06
N CYS A 17 2.95 -23.09 4.91
CA CYS A 17 2.77 -23.02 6.36
C CYS A 17 2.95 -21.61 6.92
N ILE A 18 3.98 -20.87 6.47
CA ILE A 18 4.21 -19.48 6.87
C ILE A 18 3.06 -18.60 6.41
N ARG A 19 2.61 -18.75 5.16
CA ARG A 19 1.48 -17.99 4.60
C ARG A 19 0.21 -18.21 5.40
N ASP A 20 -0.08 -19.44 5.80
CA ASP A 20 -1.29 -19.76 6.53
C ASP A 20 -1.24 -19.30 8.00
N GLU A 21 -0.09 -19.35 8.65
CA GLU A 21 0.05 -18.76 9.99
C GLU A 21 -0.03 -17.24 9.98
N VAL A 22 0.56 -16.57 8.98
CA VAL A 22 0.40 -15.12 8.79
C VAL A 22 -1.08 -14.77 8.58
N LYS A 23 -1.83 -15.55 7.79
CA LYS A 23 -3.28 -15.34 7.58
C LYS A 23 -4.12 -15.57 8.83
N LYS A 24 -3.72 -16.48 9.73
CA LYS A 24 -4.43 -16.76 10.99
C LYS A 24 -4.18 -15.68 12.05
N LEU A 25 -2.95 -15.16 12.09
CA LEU A 25 -2.52 -14.15 13.07
C LEU A 25 -2.92 -12.73 12.65
N MET A 26 -3.18 -12.49 11.36
CA MET A 26 -3.66 -11.20 10.88
C MET A 26 -5.20 -11.17 10.88
N PRO A 27 -5.83 -10.15 11.48
CA PRO A 27 -7.25 -9.89 11.28
C PRO A 27 -7.51 -9.78 9.78
N LYS A 28 -8.57 -10.44 9.28
CA LYS A 28 -8.97 -10.55 7.87
C LYS A 28 -9.15 -9.22 7.11
N GLU A 29 -8.84 -8.08 7.73
CA GLU A 29 -8.94 -6.72 7.17
C GLU A 29 -7.59 -6.02 6.97
N ILE A 30 -6.46 -6.58 7.42
CA ILE A 30 -5.14 -5.97 7.20
C ILE A 30 -4.47 -6.58 5.96
N LEU A 31 -5.07 -6.38 4.79
CA LEU A 31 -4.44 -6.71 3.51
C LEU A 31 -3.79 -5.52 2.80
N PHE A 32 -3.92 -4.31 3.36
CA PHE A 32 -3.14 -3.13 2.98
C PHE A 32 -2.98 -2.31 4.26
N ALA A 33 -1.78 -1.84 4.59
CA ALA A 33 -1.69 -0.82 5.62
C ALA A 33 -2.45 0.39 5.09
N THR A 34 -3.66 0.67 5.57
CA THR A 34 -4.38 1.84 5.10
C THR A 34 -3.86 3.06 5.85
N ILE A 35 -3.63 4.15 5.11
CA ILE A 35 -3.28 5.43 5.70
C ILE A 35 -4.39 6.43 5.46
N ASP A 36 -4.60 7.29 6.45
CA ASP A 36 -5.50 8.44 6.32
C ASP A 36 -4.73 9.70 5.94
N ILE A 37 -5.49 10.76 5.70
CA ILE A 37 -4.92 12.04 5.27
C ILE A 37 -3.94 12.64 6.29
N ASN A 38 -4.12 12.40 7.59
CA ASN A 38 -3.21 12.92 8.61
C ASN A 38 -1.85 12.23 8.55
N LYS A 39 -1.85 10.91 8.33
CA LYS A 39 -0.60 10.16 8.08
C LYS A 39 0.05 10.60 6.77
N LEU A 40 -0.74 10.84 5.71
CA LEU A 40 -0.20 11.32 4.43
C LEU A 40 0.46 12.71 4.58
N VAL A 41 -0.13 13.62 5.35
CA VAL A 41 0.46 14.92 5.71
C VAL A 41 1.80 14.74 6.43
N GLN A 42 1.91 13.79 7.36
CA GLN A 42 3.17 13.51 8.06
C GLN A 42 4.26 13.00 7.11
N ILE A 43 3.92 12.05 6.23
CA ILE A 43 4.87 11.44 5.27
C ILE A 43 5.35 12.49 4.25
N THR A 44 4.41 13.25 3.69
CA THR A 44 4.71 14.20 2.62
C THR A 44 5.21 15.54 3.13
N SER A 45 4.96 15.88 4.40
CA SER A 45 5.15 17.23 4.97
C SER A 45 4.37 18.34 4.22
N HIS A 46 3.26 18.00 3.56
CA HIS A 46 2.40 18.95 2.85
C HIS A 46 1.04 19.09 3.53
N SER A 47 0.40 20.26 3.38
CA SER A 47 -0.91 20.50 3.97
C SER A 47 -1.99 19.64 3.32
N VAL A 48 -3.04 19.34 4.09
CA VAL A 48 -4.26 18.67 3.60
C VAL A 48 -4.77 19.32 2.32
N THR A 49 -4.94 20.64 2.32
CA THR A 49 -5.43 21.40 1.17
C THR A 49 -4.56 21.25 -0.07
N TYR A 50 -3.22 21.22 0.11
CA TYR A 50 -2.30 21.02 -1.00
C TYR A 50 -2.45 19.62 -1.60
N LEU A 51 -2.48 18.59 -0.73
CA LEU A 51 -2.63 17.21 -1.16
C LEU A 51 -3.98 16.98 -1.84
N GLU A 52 -5.07 17.51 -1.31
CA GLU A 52 -6.41 17.40 -1.91
C GLU A 52 -6.45 18.02 -3.30
N LYS A 53 -5.95 19.24 -3.44
CA LYS A 53 -6.03 20.00 -4.69
C LYS A 53 -5.16 19.39 -5.80
N ASN A 54 -3.95 18.95 -5.48
CA ASN A 54 -2.94 18.62 -6.49
C ASN A 54 -2.65 17.13 -6.63
N PHE A 55 -2.92 16.31 -5.61
CA PHE A 55 -2.54 14.90 -5.59
C PHE A 55 -3.74 13.95 -5.44
N ILE A 56 -4.57 14.12 -4.42
CA ILE A 56 -5.66 13.19 -4.09
C ILE A 56 -6.78 13.20 -5.14
N ASN A 57 -7.05 14.35 -5.76
CA ASN A 57 -8.10 14.45 -6.77
C ASN A 57 -7.67 13.91 -8.16
N THR A 58 -6.46 13.34 -8.29
CA THR A 58 -6.08 12.66 -9.53
C THR A 58 -6.79 11.31 -9.63
N PRO A 59 -7.21 10.89 -10.84
CA PRO A 59 -7.91 9.61 -11.02
C PRO A 59 -7.14 8.40 -10.47
N ASP A 60 -5.82 8.38 -10.66
CA ASP A 60 -4.96 7.28 -10.23
C ASP A 60 -4.92 7.14 -8.71
N VAL A 61 -4.88 8.26 -7.98
CA VAL A 61 -4.88 8.27 -6.51
C VAL A 61 -6.27 7.92 -5.95
N GLN A 62 -7.34 8.39 -6.59
CA GLN A 62 -8.71 8.03 -6.19
C GLN A 62 -8.97 6.53 -6.32
N ALA A 63 -8.38 5.86 -7.32
CA ALA A 63 -8.50 4.41 -7.49
C ALA A 63 -7.87 3.59 -6.33
N LEU A 64 -6.98 4.21 -5.54
CA LEU A 64 -6.36 3.59 -4.36
C LEU A 64 -7.18 3.75 -3.08
N GLU A 65 -8.30 4.48 -3.12
CA GLU A 65 -9.17 4.69 -1.96
C GLU A 65 -9.91 3.39 -1.58
N CYS A 66 -9.86 3.05 -0.29
CA CYS A 66 -10.40 1.81 0.27
C CYS A 66 -11.73 1.97 1.01
N SER A 67 -12.13 3.19 1.33
CA SER A 67 -13.35 3.45 2.09
C SER A 67 -14.19 4.55 1.45
N PRO A 68 -15.41 4.25 1.00
CA PRO A 68 -16.34 5.25 0.47
C PRO A 68 -17.10 6.00 1.57
N THR A 69 -16.73 5.82 2.85
CA THR A 69 -17.40 6.41 4.01
C THR A 69 -16.76 7.75 4.41
N THR A 70 -17.08 8.29 5.60
CA THR A 70 -16.62 9.59 6.11
C THR A 70 -15.09 9.73 6.22
N LYS A 71 -14.34 8.62 6.19
CA LYS A 71 -12.88 8.63 6.31
C LYS A 71 -12.24 8.14 5.02
N ARG A 72 -11.54 9.03 4.33
CA ARG A 72 -10.70 8.68 3.18
C ARG A 72 -9.49 7.87 3.65
N LEU A 73 -9.36 6.66 3.13
CA LEU A 73 -8.29 5.72 3.45
C LEU A 73 -7.68 5.23 2.15
N TRP A 74 -6.36 5.24 2.02
CA TRP A 74 -5.66 4.76 0.84
C TRP A 74 -4.76 3.57 1.16
N LYS A 75 -4.53 2.71 0.17
CA LYS A 75 -3.60 1.58 0.28
C LYS A 75 -2.15 2.08 0.34
N TYR A 76 -1.43 1.63 1.36
CA TYR A 76 0.02 1.72 1.43
C TYR A 76 0.62 0.34 1.10
N PRO A 77 1.74 0.26 0.34
CA PRO A 77 2.62 1.35 -0.11
C PRO A 77 2.21 2.08 -1.40
N GLU A 78 1.15 1.68 -2.09
CA GLU A 78 0.79 2.18 -3.42
C GLU A 78 0.64 3.70 -3.47
N ILE A 79 -0.02 4.30 -2.46
CA ILE A 79 -0.18 5.76 -2.38
C ILE A 79 1.15 6.50 -2.21
N ARG A 80 2.16 5.86 -1.62
CA ARG A 80 3.51 6.42 -1.47
C ARG A 80 4.22 6.44 -2.81
N GLU A 81 4.09 5.37 -3.61
CA GLU A 81 4.68 5.31 -4.95
C GLU A 81 4.09 6.39 -5.86
N CYS A 82 2.75 6.54 -5.86
CA CYS A 82 2.09 7.63 -6.58
C CYS A 82 2.61 9.01 -6.16
N TRP A 83 2.86 9.23 -4.86
CA TRP A 83 3.42 10.50 -4.37
C TRP A 83 4.83 10.75 -4.91
N LEU A 84 5.68 9.74 -4.97
CA LEU A 84 7.04 9.85 -5.50
C LEU A 84 7.02 10.17 -6.99
N GLU A 85 6.18 9.48 -7.78
CA GLU A 85 5.99 9.77 -9.20
C GLU A 85 5.47 11.19 -9.42
N PHE A 86 4.48 11.61 -8.64
CA PHE A 86 3.96 12.98 -8.67
C PHE A 86 5.07 14.01 -8.40
N CYS A 87 5.95 13.75 -7.42
CA CYS A 87 7.08 14.62 -7.12
C CYS A 87 8.08 14.72 -8.29
N LEU A 88 8.40 13.59 -8.92
CA LEU A 88 9.30 13.53 -10.08
C LEU A 88 8.74 14.34 -11.26
N GLN A 89 7.45 14.20 -11.54
CA GLN A 89 6.79 14.90 -12.65
C GLN A 89 6.67 16.41 -12.41
N ASN A 90 6.44 16.83 -11.16
CA ASN A 90 6.18 18.23 -10.82
C ASN A 90 7.41 18.96 -10.27
N ASN A 91 8.58 18.32 -10.28
CA ASN A 91 9.83 18.85 -9.72
C ASN A 91 9.68 19.33 -8.26
N ILE A 92 8.86 18.61 -7.49
CA ILE A 92 8.62 18.89 -6.07
C ILE A 92 9.74 18.22 -5.29
N LYS A 93 10.42 18.98 -4.44
CA LYS A 93 11.41 18.43 -3.50
C LYS A 93 10.67 17.63 -2.43
N SER A 94 10.55 16.31 -2.60
CA SER A 94 10.21 15.43 -1.48
C SER A 94 11.33 15.54 -0.45
N LYS A 95 10.97 15.78 0.83
CA LYS A 95 11.98 15.82 1.91
C LYS A 95 12.51 14.43 2.30
N GLU A 96 11.99 13.35 1.73
CA GLU A 96 12.67 12.05 1.69
C GLU A 96 13.68 12.13 0.52
N VAL A 97 15.01 12.15 0.66
CA VAL A 97 15.90 11.41 1.56
C VAL A 97 17.18 12.22 1.80
N THR A 98 17.41 12.66 3.05
CA THR A 98 18.78 12.81 3.61
C THR A 98 18.75 12.08 4.95
N ALA A 99 18.91 10.77 4.90
CA ALA A 99 19.20 9.92 6.04
C ALA A 99 20.13 8.81 5.56
#